data_AF-A0A2J8NG64-F1
#
_entry.id   AF-A0A2J8NG64-F1
#
_cell.length_a   1.000
_cell.length_b   1.000
_cell.length_c   1.000
_cell.angle_alpha   90.00
_cell.angle_beta   90.00
_cell.angle_gamma   90.00
#
_symmetry.space_group_name_H-M   'P 1'
#
loop_
_entity.id
_entity.type
_entity.pdbx_description
1 polymer ?
#
loop_
_entity_poly.entity_id
_entity_poly.type
_entity_poly.pdbx_seq_one_letter_code
_entity_poly.pdbx_strand_id
1 'polypeptide(L)'
;MAPKKLSCLRSLLLPLSLTLLLPQADTRSFVVDRGHDRFLLDGAPFRYVSGSLHYFRVPRVLWGDRLLKMRWSGLNAIQFYVPWNYHEPQPGVYNFNGSRDLIAFLNEAALANL
;
A
#
# COMPACT_ATOMS: atom_id res chain seq x y z
N MET A 1 -22.09 39.44 61.81
CA MET A 1 -23.47 39.56 61.31
C MET A 1 -23.40 40.07 59.87
N ALA A 2 -23.84 39.23 58.91
CA ALA A 2 -24.06 39.49 57.47
C ALA A 2 -22.81 39.68 56.54
N PRO A 3 -22.90 39.37 55.22
CA PRO A 3 -22.58 38.04 54.70
C PRO A 3 -21.76 37.97 53.37
N LYS A 4 -21.28 36.75 53.06
CA LYS A 4 -21.06 36.12 51.73
C LYS A 4 -20.10 36.76 50.72
N LYS A 5 -19.16 35.94 50.23
CA LYS A 5 -19.11 35.50 48.82
C LYS A 5 -18.19 34.27 48.65
N LEU A 6 -18.81 33.11 48.40
CA LEU A 6 -18.16 31.92 47.84
C LEU A 6 -17.84 32.23 46.37
N SER A 7 -16.57 32.30 45.99
CA SER A 7 -16.19 32.40 44.58
C SER A 7 -15.98 31.00 44.00
N CYS A 8 -16.86 30.66 43.08
CA CYS A 8 -16.89 29.46 42.25
C CYS A 8 -15.52 28.94 41.80
N LEU A 9 -15.35 27.64 42.03
CA LEU A 9 -14.55 26.71 41.25
C LEU A 9 -14.78 26.98 39.74
N ARG A 10 -13.77 27.47 39.03
CA ARG A 10 -13.80 27.55 37.56
C ARG A 10 -13.53 26.16 37.01
N SER A 11 -14.59 25.39 36.79
CA SER A 11 -14.58 24.19 35.96
C SER A 11 -14.17 24.59 34.53
N LEU A 12 -12.94 24.24 34.16
CA LEU A 12 -12.46 24.34 32.78
C LEU A 12 -13.17 23.25 31.97
N LEU A 13 -14.31 23.58 31.37
CA LEU A 13 -14.98 22.74 30.38
C LEU A 13 -14.08 22.67 29.13
N LEU A 14 -13.32 21.57 28.97
CA LEU A 14 -12.79 21.21 27.66
C LEU A 14 -14.00 20.98 26.74
N PRO A 15 -14.15 21.69 25.61
CA PRO A 15 -15.14 21.30 24.64
C PRO A 15 -14.72 19.94 24.12
N LEU A 16 -15.56 18.93 24.38
CA LEU A 16 -15.50 17.64 23.73
C LEU A 16 -15.82 17.90 22.25
N SER A 17 -14.79 18.22 21.47
CA SER A 17 -14.87 18.36 20.03
C SER A 17 -15.25 16.99 19.48
N LEU A 18 -16.55 16.74 19.33
CA LEU A 18 -17.09 15.63 18.59
C LEU A 18 -16.63 15.82 17.14
N THR A 19 -15.45 15.27 16.85
CA THR A 19 -14.94 15.22 15.48
C THR A 19 -15.92 14.29 14.78
N LEU A 20 -16.73 14.82 13.86
CA LEU A 20 -17.50 13.98 12.97
C LEU A 20 -16.50 13.06 12.29
N LEU A 21 -16.52 11.78 12.66
CA LEU A 21 -15.96 10.70 11.86
C LEU A 21 -16.84 10.62 10.62
N LEU A 22 -16.62 11.54 9.68
CA LEU A 22 -17.05 11.30 8.31
C LEU A 22 -16.32 10.02 7.90
N PRO A 23 -17.02 8.96 7.46
CA PRO A 23 -16.34 7.85 6.84
C PRO A 23 -15.66 8.43 5.60
N GLN A 24 -14.32 8.59 5.65
CA GLN A 24 -13.57 8.70 4.42
C GLN A 24 -13.87 7.40 3.68
N ALA A 25 -14.63 7.50 2.59
CA ALA A 25 -14.80 6.38 1.69
C ALA A 25 -13.40 5.89 1.32
N ASP A 26 -13.10 4.64 1.69
CA ASP A 26 -11.82 3.98 1.50
C ASP A 26 -11.61 3.71 0.00
N THR A 27 -11.35 4.79 -0.73
CA THR A 27 -11.20 4.76 -2.17
C THR A 27 -9.72 4.62 -2.45
N ARG A 28 -9.28 3.35 -2.57
CA ARG A 28 -7.90 3.05 -2.97
C ARG A 28 -7.53 3.87 -4.19
N SER A 29 -6.50 4.69 -4.09
CA SER A 29 -6.11 5.62 -5.15
C SER A 29 -4.60 5.80 -5.21
N PHE A 30 -4.10 5.96 -6.43
CA PHE A 30 -2.71 6.33 -6.69
C PHE A 30 -2.72 7.51 -7.67
N VAL A 31 -2.30 8.68 -7.21
CA VAL A 31 -2.42 9.94 -7.96
C VAL A 31 -1.05 10.54 -8.20
N VAL A 32 -0.84 11.09 -9.40
CA VAL A 32 0.33 11.93 -9.72
C VAL A 32 -0.02 13.38 -9.39
N ASP A 33 0.43 13.86 -8.23
CA ASP A 33 0.24 15.24 -7.78
C ASP A 33 1.31 16.15 -8.41
N ARG A 34 1.01 16.58 -9.64
CA ARG A 34 1.89 17.44 -10.45
C ARG A 34 2.16 18.81 -9.82
N GLY A 35 1.26 19.30 -8.96
CA GLY A 35 1.42 20.60 -8.30
C GLY A 35 2.49 20.59 -7.20
N HIS A 36 2.86 19.42 -6.71
CA HIS A 36 3.80 19.25 -5.61
C HIS A 36 4.86 18.17 -5.86
N ASP A 37 5.07 17.78 -7.12
CA ASP A 37 6.10 16.83 -7.56
C ASP A 37 6.15 15.50 -6.78
N ARG A 38 4.98 14.93 -6.47
CA ARG A 38 4.85 13.71 -5.66
C ARG A 38 3.75 12.78 -6.14
N PHE A 39 3.77 11.56 -5.59
CA PHE A 39 2.61 10.68 -5.66
C PHE A 39 1.76 10.82 -4.40
N LEU A 40 0.47 10.54 -4.52
CA LEU A 40 -0.41 10.33 -3.39
C LEU A 40 -0.89 8.88 -3.44
N LEU A 41 -0.70 8.14 -2.35
CA LEU A 41 -1.34 6.85 -2.12
C LEU A 41 -2.45 7.10 -1.09
N ASP A 42 -3.70 6.86 -1.48
CA ASP A 42 -4.88 7.05 -0.64
C ASP A 42 -4.96 8.47 -0.03
N GLY A 43 -4.58 9.47 -0.83
CA GLY A 43 -4.53 10.88 -0.45
C GLY A 43 -3.30 11.31 0.36
N ALA A 44 -2.46 10.37 0.82
CA ALA A 44 -1.25 10.68 1.57
C ALA A 44 0.00 10.76 0.65
N PRO A 45 0.94 11.70 0.89
CA PRO A 45 2.21 11.76 0.16
C PRO A 45 2.95 10.41 0.17
N PHE A 46 3.31 9.93 -1.02
CA PHE A 46 3.94 8.64 -1.21
C PHE A 46 5.19 8.74 -2.10
N ARG A 47 6.22 7.98 -1.73
CA ARG A 47 7.42 7.75 -2.52
C ARG A 47 7.71 6.26 -2.52
N TYR A 48 7.77 5.65 -3.69
CA TYR A 48 8.22 4.27 -3.80
C TYR A 48 9.75 4.20 -3.69
N VAL A 49 10.22 3.13 -3.07
CA VAL A 49 11.58 2.59 -3.13
C VAL A 49 11.40 1.16 -3.60
N SER A 50 11.79 0.90 -4.85
CA SER A 50 11.48 -0.33 -5.57
C SER A 50 12.73 -1.13 -5.90
N GLY A 51 12.55 -2.43 -6.11
CA GLY A 51 13.57 -3.35 -6.61
C GLY A 51 12.98 -4.30 -7.64
N SER A 52 13.83 -4.76 -8.57
CA SER A 52 13.40 -5.63 -9.67
C SER A 52 13.41 -7.11 -9.28
N LEU A 53 12.29 -7.80 -9.47
CA LEU A 53 12.17 -9.26 -9.34
C LEU A 53 11.37 -9.83 -10.51
N HIS A 54 12.04 -10.62 -11.35
CA HIS A 54 11.40 -11.22 -12.53
C HIS A 54 10.94 -12.64 -12.21
N TYR A 55 9.65 -12.86 -11.97
CA TYR A 55 9.08 -14.17 -11.58
C TYR A 55 9.48 -15.30 -12.53
N PHE A 56 9.58 -15.03 -13.84
CA PHE A 56 10.00 -15.99 -14.87
C PHE A 56 11.48 -16.40 -14.80
N ARG A 57 12.28 -15.77 -13.91
CA ARG A 57 13.68 -16.12 -13.62
C ARG A 57 13.86 -16.78 -12.25
N VAL A 58 12.78 -16.95 -11.49
CA VAL A 58 12.81 -17.49 -10.12
C VAL A 58 11.82 -18.65 -10.04
N PRO A 59 12.22 -19.83 -9.53
CA PRO A 59 11.27 -20.92 -9.29
C PRO A 59 10.10 -20.47 -8.42
N ARG A 60 8.87 -20.86 -8.79
CA ARG A 60 7.63 -20.43 -8.09
C ARG A 60 7.67 -20.62 -6.57
N VAL A 61 8.25 -21.74 -6.12
CA VAL A 61 8.37 -22.08 -4.70
C VAL A 61 9.22 -21.07 -3.90
N LEU A 62 9.97 -20.19 -4.58
CA LEU A 62 10.84 -19.20 -3.98
C LEU A 62 10.31 -17.77 -4.09
N TRP A 63 9.18 -17.52 -4.78
CA TRP A 63 8.66 -16.17 -4.97
C TRP A 63 8.40 -15.45 -3.64
N GLY A 64 7.62 -16.07 -2.75
CA GLY A 64 7.33 -15.51 -1.42
C GLY A 64 8.59 -15.24 -0.60
N ASP A 65 9.58 -16.15 -0.61
CA ASP A 65 10.87 -15.93 0.06
C ASP A 65 11.61 -14.70 -0.49
N ARG A 66 11.64 -14.52 -1.83
CA ARG A 66 12.35 -13.39 -2.45
C ARG A 66 11.65 -12.08 -2.13
N LEU A 67 10.32 -12.06 -2.22
CA LEU A 67 9.50 -10.89 -1.94
C LEU A 67 9.61 -10.46 -0.47
N LEU A 68 9.57 -11.42 0.47
CA LEU A 68 9.71 -11.11 1.89
C LEU A 68 11.09 -10.52 2.21
N LYS A 69 12.15 -11.05 1.62
CA LYS A 69 13.51 -10.47 1.76
C LYS A 69 13.60 -9.07 1.17
N MET A 70 12.97 -8.82 0.03
CA MET A 70 12.86 -7.48 -0.55
C MET A 70 12.13 -6.53 0.39
N ARG A 71 11.01 -6.95 0.99
CA ARG A 71 10.30 -6.15 1.98
C ARG A 71 11.19 -5.83 3.19
N TRP A 72 11.90 -6.82 3.72
CA TRP A 72 12.82 -6.64 4.85
C TRP A 72 14.04 -5.78 4.54
N SER A 73 14.45 -5.66 3.27
CA SER A 73 15.48 -4.69 2.87
C SER A 73 15.00 -3.24 2.87
N GLY A 74 13.71 -2.99 3.16
CA GLY A 74 13.13 -1.64 3.24
C GLY A 74 12.41 -1.19 1.97
N LEU A 75 12.19 -2.09 1.00
CA LEU A 75 11.41 -1.77 -0.19
C LEU A 75 9.91 -1.69 0.15
N ASN A 76 9.19 -0.81 -0.55
CA ASN A 76 7.74 -0.64 -0.41
C ASN A 76 6.99 -0.79 -1.74
N ALA A 77 7.70 -1.20 -2.78
CA ALA A 77 7.17 -1.56 -4.09
C ALA A 77 8.09 -2.58 -4.74
N ILE A 78 7.57 -3.35 -5.69
CA ILE A 78 8.36 -4.18 -6.60
C ILE A 78 8.22 -3.72 -8.04
N GLN A 79 9.23 -4.04 -8.85
CA GLN A 79 9.20 -3.88 -10.29
C GLN A 79 9.41 -5.25 -10.96
N PHE A 80 8.66 -5.54 -12.01
CA PHE A 80 8.83 -6.76 -12.80
C PHE A 80 8.44 -6.54 -14.26
N TYR A 81 8.89 -7.45 -15.13
CA TYR A 81 8.45 -7.51 -16.53
C TYR A 81 7.46 -8.65 -16.73
N VAL A 82 6.59 -8.49 -17.73
CA VAL A 82 5.74 -9.56 -18.27
C VAL A 82 6.26 -9.93 -19.67
N PRO A 83 7.11 -10.96 -19.81
CA PRO A 83 7.65 -11.35 -21.09
C PRO A 83 6.57 -12.03 -21.94
N TRP A 84 6.09 -11.33 -22.98
CA TRP A 84 5.01 -11.83 -23.82
C TRP A 84 5.31 -13.21 -24.42
N ASN A 85 6.50 -13.43 -24.97
CA ASN A 85 6.93 -14.74 -25.50
C ASN A 85 6.90 -15.88 -24.47
N TYR A 86 6.97 -15.56 -23.17
CA TYR A 86 6.82 -16.54 -22.09
C TYR A 86 5.35 -16.91 -21.87
N HIS A 87 4.40 -16.02 -22.16
CA HIS A 87 2.98 -16.27 -22.00
C HIS A 87 2.28 -16.73 -23.28
N GLU A 88 2.80 -16.37 -24.46
CA GLU A 88 2.27 -16.77 -25.75
C GLU A 88 3.38 -17.42 -26.60
N PRO A 89 3.75 -18.70 -26.33
CA PRO A 89 4.80 -19.41 -27.07
C PRO A 89 4.46 -19.65 -28.55
N GLN A 90 3.18 -19.65 -28.91
CA GLN A 90 2.69 -19.72 -30.28
C GLN A 90 1.53 -18.73 -30.43
N PRO A 91 1.33 -18.11 -31.61
CA PRO A 91 0.23 -17.18 -31.83
C PRO A 91 -1.13 -17.76 -31.42
N GLY A 92 -1.84 -17.05 -30.54
CA GLY A 92 -3.14 -17.43 -29.97
C GLY A 92 -3.07 -18.47 -28.84
N VAL A 93 -1.90 -19.03 -28.51
CA VAL A 93 -1.75 -20.06 -27.47
C VAL A 93 -1.18 -19.46 -26.21
N TYR A 94 -2.06 -19.11 -25.26
CA TYR A 94 -1.66 -18.52 -23.98
C TYR A 94 -1.41 -19.57 -22.88
N ASN A 95 -0.38 -19.34 -22.06
CA ASN A 95 -0.02 -20.20 -20.93
C ASN A 95 0.31 -19.37 -19.68
N PHE A 96 -0.57 -19.46 -18.69
CA PHE A 96 -0.42 -18.85 -17.35
C PHE A 96 -0.35 -19.91 -16.24
N ASN A 97 0.00 -21.15 -16.55
CA ASN A 97 0.07 -22.25 -15.58
C ASN A 97 1.43 -22.33 -14.88
N GLY A 98 1.45 -22.90 -13.67
CA GLY A 98 2.68 -23.22 -12.95
C GLY A 98 3.54 -21.98 -12.68
N SER A 99 4.79 -21.98 -13.15
CA SER A 99 5.71 -20.83 -13.02
C SER A 99 5.37 -19.65 -13.94
N ARG A 100 4.35 -19.76 -14.81
CA ARG A 100 3.82 -18.68 -15.66
C ARG A 100 2.61 -17.99 -15.04
N ASP A 101 2.27 -18.33 -13.81
CA ASP A 101 1.12 -17.78 -13.10
C ASP A 101 1.41 -16.38 -12.57
N LEU A 102 1.15 -15.37 -13.41
CA LEU A 102 1.35 -13.96 -13.08
C LEU A 102 0.47 -13.53 -11.90
N ILE A 103 -0.76 -14.03 -11.82
CA ILE A 103 -1.70 -13.66 -10.76
C ILE A 103 -1.22 -14.21 -9.42
N ALA A 104 -0.74 -15.46 -9.38
CA ALA A 104 -0.14 -15.99 -8.16
C ALA A 104 1.08 -15.18 -7.71
N PHE A 105 1.96 -14.76 -8.64
CA PHE A 105 3.09 -13.89 -8.29
C PHE A 105 2.64 -12.54 -7.71
N LEU A 106 1.61 -11.91 -8.28
CA LEU A 106 1.03 -10.66 -7.76
C LEU A 106 0.40 -10.85 -6.38
N ASN A 107 -0.26 -11.98 -6.14
CA ASN A 107 -0.82 -12.30 -4.82
C ASN A 107 0.28 -12.48 -3.76
N GLU A 108 1.39 -13.14 -4.10
CA GLU A 108 2.55 -13.25 -3.20
C GLU A 108 3.14 -11.87 -2.88
N ALA A 109 3.20 -10.96 -3.85
CA ALA A 109 3.67 -9.59 -3.62
C ALA A 109 2.73 -8.82 -2.68
N ALA A 110 1.42 -8.93 -2.90
CA ALA A 110 0.41 -8.33 -2.02
C ALA A 110 0.48 -8.89 -0.59
N LEU A 111 0.69 -10.21 -0.43
CA LEU A 111 0.90 -10.84 0.89
C LEU A 111 2.17 -10.34 1.57
N ALA A 112 3.23 -10.05 0.81
CA ALA A 112 4.46 -9.44 1.30
C ALA A 112 4.35 -7.92 1.57
N ASN A 113 3.17 -7.32 1.31
CA ASN A 113 2.92 -5.89 1.43
C ASN A 113 3.87 -5.05 0.56
N LEU A 114 4.00 -5.46 -0.71
CA LEU A 114 4.81 -4.87 -1.78
C LEU A 114 4.01 -4.61 -3.05
#